data_AF-A0A4Q3F2E2-F1
#
_entry.id   AF-A0A4Q3F2E2-F1
#
_cell.length_a   1.000
_cell.length_b   1.000
_cell.length_c   1.000
_cell.angle_alpha   90.00
_cell.angle_beta   90.00
_cell.angle_gamma   90.00
#
_symmetry.space_group_name_H-M   'P 1'
#
loop_
_entity.id
_entity.type
_entity.pdbx_description
1 polymer ?
#
loop_
_entity_poly.entity_id
_entity_poly.type
_entity_poly.pdbx_seq_one_letter_code
_entity_poly.pdbx_strand_id
1 'polypeptide(L)' 'MGIIQQQTIKGTFYSYLGVAIGFVTVYYFQTHAISEEKVGLLTLLNNFSLLFA' A
#
# COMPACT_ATOMS: atom_id res chain seq x y z
N MET A 1 -29.37 -4.36 -11.47
CA MET A 1 -27.96 -4.08 -11.83
C MET A 1 -27.33 -2.90 -11.07
N GLY A 2 -28.09 -1.96 -10.50
CA GLY A 2 -27.51 -0.77 -9.85
C GLY A 2 -26.64 -1.04 -8.62
N ILE A 3 -26.99 -1.99 -7.75
CA ILE A 3 -26.25 -2.26 -6.51
C ILE A 3 -24.87 -2.86 -6.82
N ILE A 4 -24.78 -3.84 -7.71
CA ILE A 4 -23.49 -4.45 -8.09
C ILE A 4 -22.55 -3.38 -8.66
N GLN A 5 -23.04 -2.54 -9.56
CA GLN A 5 -22.23 -1.48 -10.16
C GLN A 5 -21.77 -0.43 -9.13
N GLN A 6 -22.64 -0.03 -8.20
CA GLN A 6 -22.26 0.85 -7.08
C GLN A 6 -21.21 0.19 -6.17
N GLN A 7 -21.31 -1.11 -5.91
CA GLN A 7 -20.34 -1.85 -5.12
C GLN A 7 -19.00 -1.98 -5.85
N THR A 8 -19.01 -2.22 -7.16
CA THR A 8 -17.79 -2.22 -7.98
C THR A 8 -17.08 -0.87 -7.90
N ILE A 9 -17.80 0.24 -8.09
CA ILE A 9 -17.20 1.58 -8.02
C ILE A 9 -16.61 1.86 -6.63
N LYS A 10 -17.35 1.54 -5.57
CA LYS A 10 -16.85 1.68 -4.19
C LYS A 10 -15.61 0.83 -3.96
N GLY A 11 -15.63 -0.44 -4.37
CA GLY A 11 -14.49 -1.36 -4.27
C GLY A 11 -13.26 -0.80 -4.97
N THR A 12 -13.40 -0.37 -6.22
CA THR A 12 -12.33 0.26 -6.99
C THR A 12 -11.79 1.52 -6.29
N PHE A 13 -12.67 2.38 -5.78
CA PHE A 13 -12.26 3.58 -5.04
C PHE A 13 -11.43 3.24 -3.81
N TYR A 14 -11.85 2.26 -3.00
CA TYR A 14 -11.09 1.81 -1.84
C TYR A 14 -9.76 1.14 -2.22
N SER A 15 -9.71 0.39 -3.34
CA SER A 15 -8.46 -0.17 -3.85
C SER A 15 -7.45 0.93 -4.19
N TYR A 16 -7.86 1.97 -4.91
CA TYR A 16 -6.97 3.09 -5.24
C TYR A 16 -6.57 3.92 -4.02
N LEU A 17 -7.48 4.12 -3.06
CA LEU A 17 -7.14 4.76 -1.79
C LEU A 17 -6.09 3.95 -1.02
N GLY A 18 -6.21 2.62 -1.00
CA GLY A 18 -5.21 1.74 -0.38
C GLY A 18 -3.83 1.92 -1.00
N VAL A 19 -3.75 1.97 -2.34
CA VAL A 19 -2.50 2.23 -3.06
C VAL A 19 -1.93 3.62 -2.72
N ALA A 20 -2.77 4.65 -2.70
CA ALA A 20 -2.34 6.02 -2.36
C ALA A 20 -1.79 6.11 -0.93
N ILE A 21 -2.45 5.47 0.04
CA ILE A 21 -2.00 5.42 1.43
C ILE A 21 -0.67 4.66 1.53
N GLY A 22 -0.53 3.53 0.86
CA GLY A 22 0.73 2.77 0.82
C GLY A 22 1.88 3.60 0.23
N PHE A 23 1.62 4.31 -0.86
CA PHE A 23 2.60 5.21 -1.49
C PHE A 23 3.06 6.31 -0.54
N VAL A 24 2.12 7.03 0.10
CA VAL A 24 2.46 8.10 1.05
C VAL A 24 3.24 7.55 2.25
N THR A 25 2.88 6.35 2.72
CA THR A 25 3.57 5.70 3.84
C THR A 25 5.03 5.40 3.52
N VAL A 26 5.33 4.84 2.35
CA VAL A 26 6.71 4.51 1.97
C VAL A 26 7.49 5.76 1.58
N TYR A 27 6.89 6.63 0.77
CA TYR A 27 7.60 7.77 0.20
C TYR A 27 7.84 8.90 1.20
N TYR A 28 6.85 9.24 2.03
CA TYR A 28 6.94 10.36 2.96
C TYR A 28 7.23 9.90 4.39
N PHE A 29 6.43 8.99 4.93
CA PHE A 29 6.55 8.62 6.35
C PHE A 29 7.78 7.77 6.64
N GLN A 30 8.06 6.72 5.87
CA GLN A 30 9.22 5.86 6.13
C GLN A 30 10.53 6.59 5.89
N THR A 31 10.66 7.38 4.83
CA THR A 31 11.89 8.13 4.55
C THR A 31 12.21 9.20 5.61
N HIS A 32 11.20 9.82 6.23
CA HIS A 32 11.40 10.79 7.31
C HIS A 32 11.54 10.15 8.70
N ALA A 33 10.86 9.04 8.96
CA ALA A 33 10.79 8.47 10.31
C ALA A 33 11.97 7.55 10.65
N ILE A 34 12.63 6.95 9.65
CA ILE A 34 13.71 5.97 9.86
C ILE A 34 14.86 6.19 8.87
N SER A 35 16.05 5.69 9.22
CA SER A 35 17.24 5.77 8.37
C SER A 35 17.12 4.92 7.10
N GLU A 36 17.81 5.33 6.04
CA GLU A 36 17.77 4.69 4.70
C GLU A 36 18.03 3.18 4.74
N GLU A 37 19.00 2.74 5.54
CA GLU A 37 19.30 1.31 5.72
C GLU A 37 18.10 0.52 6.27
N LYS A 38 17.34 1.10 7.20
CA LYS A 38 16.15 0.46 7.78
C LYS A 38 15.01 0.42 6.77
N VAL A 39 14.86 1.44 5.93
CA VAL A 39 13.88 1.43 4.83
C VAL A 39 14.19 0.30 3.84
N GLY A 40 15.47 0.13 3.47
CA GLY A 40 15.91 -0.96 2.60
C GLY A 40 15.64 -2.34 3.20
N LEU A 41 15.97 -2.53 4.48
CA LEU A 41 15.70 -3.78 5.20
C LEU A 41 14.20 -4.10 5.26
N LEU A 42 13.36 -3.14 5.64
CA LEU A 42 11.91 -3.32 5.69
C LEU A 42 11.32 -3.64 4.32
N THR A 43 11.81 -2.99 3.26
CA THR A 43 11.39 -3.26 1.89
C THR A 43 11.71 -4.69 1.49
N LEU A 44 12.90 -5.18 1.81
CA LEU A 44 13.31 -6.55 1.53
C LEU A 44 12.43 -7.55 2.29
N LEU A 45 12.24 -7.36 3.60
CA LEU A 45 11.40 -8.23 4.41
C LEU A 45 9.94 -8.25 3.93
N ASN A 46 9.39 -7.09 3.57
CA ASN A 46 8.03 -6.99 3.04
C ASN A 46 7.88 -7.72 1.71
N ASN A 47 8.84 -7.56 0.79
CA ASN A 47 8.84 -8.27 -0.49
C ASN A 47 8.94 -9.79 -0.31
N PHE A 48 9.75 -10.25 0.65
CA PHE A 48 9.79 -11.66 1.02
C PHE A 48 8.44 -12.15 1.56
N SER A 49 7.77 -11.37 2.41
CA SER A 49 6.43 -11.73 2.90
C SER A 49 5.40 -11.86 1.79
N LEU A 50 5.46 -10.99 0.77
CA LEU A 50 4.54 -11.01 -0.37
C LEU A 50 4.68 -12.26 -1.24
N LEU A 51 5.83 -12.92 -1.24
CA LEU A 51 6.01 -14.18 -1.98
C LEU A 51 5.19 -15.34 -1.37
N PHE A 52 4.77 -15.22 -0.12
CA PHE A 52 4.04 -16.25 0.62
C PHE A 52 2.62 -15.84 1.03
N ALA A 53 2.19 -14.63 0.65
CA ALA A 53 0.86 -14.08 0.90
C ALA A 53 -0.09 -14.37 -0.28
#